data_AF-R7SZK6-F1
#
_entry.id   AF-R7SZK6-F1
#
_cell.length_a   1.000
_cell.length_b   1.000
_cell.length_c   1.000
_cell.angle_alpha   90.00
_cell.angle_beta   90.00
_cell.angle_gamma   90.00
#
_symmetry.space_group_name_H-M   'P 1'
#
loop_
_entity.id
_entity.type
_entity.pdbx_description
1 polymer ?
#
loop_
_entity_poly.entity_id
_entity_poly.type
_entity_poly.pdbx_seq_one_letter_code
_entity_poly.pdbx_strand_id
1 'polypeptide(L)'
;MSSSDDHDELPVVHINIPRRYYLLPGAAVLTGVTIGLFRGSRTASLRFLAENAHRTPKTVRGWYLYNKTKNYRVTLGGLKEAGADATKLGLTAAAWVAIEEGCTRLGLDDVREVAAGLGTGTLFGAVYRLPWTAFRRTTVLGVLIGGVLRALRWSKEYLEEQVQTRALAAKAVTTEGQEGVAGDTRDVVDAKNG
;
A
#
# COMPACT_ATOMS: atom_id res chain seq x y z
N MET A 1 15.86 60.44 -9.08
CA MET A 1 14.92 59.46 -9.68
C MET A 1 15.64 58.12 -9.71
N SER A 2 15.43 57.27 -8.70
CA SER A 2 15.89 55.88 -8.74
C SER A 2 14.85 55.09 -7.96
N SER A 3 13.92 54.49 -8.70
CA SER A 3 12.90 53.60 -8.16
C SER A 3 13.60 52.41 -7.52
N SER A 4 13.34 52.19 -6.24
CA SER A 4 13.59 50.94 -5.55
C SER A 4 12.56 49.93 -6.05
N ASP A 5 12.99 48.99 -6.89
CA ASP A 5 12.25 47.77 -7.23
C ASP A 5 12.15 46.90 -5.98
N ASP A 6 11.10 47.13 -5.20
CA ASP A 6 10.63 46.19 -4.17
C ASP A 6 9.76 45.15 -4.91
N HIS A 7 10.39 44.05 -5.33
CA HIS A 7 9.65 42.91 -5.83
C HIS A 7 9.01 42.20 -4.63
N ASP A 8 7.71 42.43 -4.42
CA ASP A 8 6.86 41.67 -3.51
C ASP A 8 6.93 40.16 -3.84
N GLU A 9 7.85 39.44 -3.22
CA GLU A 9 7.91 37.98 -3.31
C GLU A 9 6.69 37.39 -2.57
N LEU A 10 5.73 36.90 -3.33
CA LEU A 10 4.51 36.28 -2.80
C LEU A 10 4.86 35.12 -1.84
N PRO A 11 4.18 34.96 -0.69
CA PRO A 11 4.44 33.87 0.24
C PRO A 11 4.28 32.50 -0.45
N VAL A 12 5.39 31.79 -0.62
CA VAL A 12 5.39 30.46 -1.24
C VAL A 12 4.80 29.46 -0.24
N VAL A 13 3.56 29.02 -0.50
CA VAL A 13 2.90 28.01 0.33
C VAL A 13 3.35 26.62 -0.11
N HIS A 14 4.19 25.99 0.72
CA HIS A 14 4.65 24.62 0.53
C HIS A 14 3.57 23.63 1.00
N ILE A 15 2.80 23.07 0.06
CA ILE A 15 1.86 22.00 0.39
C ILE A 15 2.62 20.68 0.44
N ASN A 16 2.94 20.22 1.66
CA ASN A 16 3.46 18.88 1.88
C ASN A 16 2.27 17.91 1.97
N ILE A 17 1.91 17.26 0.85
CA ILE A 17 1.04 16.09 0.93
C ILE A 17 1.89 14.80 0.98
N PRO A 18 1.72 13.97 2.02
CA PRO A 18 2.50 12.75 2.18
C PRO A 18 2.43 11.81 0.97
N ARG A 19 3.56 11.19 0.64
CA ARG A 19 3.69 10.28 -0.52
C ARG A 19 2.60 9.22 -0.62
N ARG A 20 2.11 8.73 0.52
CA ARG A 20 1.10 7.68 0.60
C ARG A 20 -0.22 8.05 -0.09
N TYR A 21 -0.59 9.33 -0.11
CA TYR A 21 -1.86 9.79 -0.67
C TYR A 21 -1.98 9.59 -2.19
N TYR A 22 -0.87 9.70 -2.92
CA TYR A 22 -0.87 9.53 -4.38
C TYR A 22 -0.29 8.19 -4.81
N LEU A 23 0.65 7.62 -4.04
CA LEU A 23 1.24 6.33 -4.35
C LEU A 23 0.22 5.19 -4.26
N LEU A 24 -0.65 5.18 -3.24
CA LEU A 24 -1.62 4.09 -3.06
C LEU A 24 -2.68 4.08 -4.18
N PRO A 25 -3.41 5.17 -4.48
CA PRO A 25 -4.35 5.18 -5.58
C PRO A 25 -3.65 5.00 -6.94
N GLY A 26 -2.46 5.57 -7.12
CA GLY A 26 -1.66 5.40 -8.34
C GLY A 26 -1.29 3.93 -8.58
N ALA A 27 -0.80 3.23 -7.55
CA ALA A 27 -0.49 1.80 -7.65
C ALA A 27 -1.74 0.94 -7.88
N ALA A 28 -2.87 1.29 -7.26
CA ALA A 28 -4.14 0.59 -7.47
C ALA A 28 -4.66 0.74 -8.91
N VAL A 29 -4.56 1.95 -9.49
CA VAL A 29 -4.89 2.21 -10.90
C VAL A 29 -3.99 1.38 -11.81
N LEU A 30 -2.68 1.40 -11.60
CA LEU A 30 -1.74 0.62 -12.41
C LEU A 30 -2.06 -0.87 -12.38
N THR A 31 -2.34 -1.40 -11.18
CA THR A 31 -2.73 -2.80 -10.99
C THR A 31 -4.05 -3.13 -11.69
N GLY A 32 -5.03 -2.23 -11.63
CA GLY A 32 -6.30 -2.38 -12.33
C GLY A 32 -6.15 -2.34 -13.85
N VAL A 33 -5.29 -1.49 -14.37
CA VAL A 33 -4.95 -1.45 -15.80
C VAL A 33 -4.36 -2.78 -16.24
N THR A 34 -3.37 -3.33 -15.54
CA THR A 34 -2.77 -4.61 -15.92
C THR A 34 -3.79 -5.74 -15.91
N ILE A 35 -4.55 -5.89 -14.82
CA ILE A 35 -5.56 -6.96 -14.70
C ILE A 35 -6.60 -6.85 -15.82
N GLY A 36 -7.17 -5.66 -16.03
CA GLY A 36 -8.19 -5.45 -17.04
C GLY A 36 -7.66 -5.60 -18.46
N LEU A 37 -6.40 -5.21 -18.72
CA LEU A 37 -5.76 -5.37 -20.02
C LEU A 37 -5.60 -6.87 -20.37
N PHE A 38 -5.08 -7.67 -19.44
CA PHE A 38 -4.91 -9.11 -19.65
C PHE A 38 -6.24 -9.83 -19.86
N ARG A 39 -7.21 -9.55 -18.98
CA ARG A 39 -8.53 -10.21 -19.00
C ARG A 39 -9.33 -9.81 -20.25
N GLY A 40 -9.32 -8.54 -20.62
CA GLY A 40 -10.07 -8.02 -21.76
C GLY A 40 -9.48 -8.47 -23.08
N SER A 41 -8.15 -8.44 -23.18
CA SER A 41 -7.42 -8.92 -24.37
C SER A 41 -7.67 -10.40 -24.61
N ARG A 42 -7.61 -11.23 -23.56
CA ARG A 42 -7.84 -12.67 -23.65
C ARG A 42 -9.27 -12.98 -24.09
N THR A 43 -10.24 -12.31 -23.48
CA THR A 43 -11.66 -12.53 -23.80
C THR A 43 -11.99 -12.09 -25.23
N ALA A 44 -11.51 -10.91 -25.66
CA ALA A 44 -11.70 -10.43 -27.02
C ALA A 44 -11.01 -11.32 -28.06
N SER A 45 -9.81 -11.84 -27.75
CA SER A 45 -9.10 -12.77 -28.63
C SER A 45 -9.88 -14.07 -28.80
N LEU A 46 -10.37 -14.67 -27.71
CA LEU A 46 -11.14 -15.91 -27.76
C LEU A 46 -12.46 -15.73 -28.52
N ARG A 47 -13.17 -14.61 -28.30
CA ARG A 47 -14.39 -14.27 -29.07
C ARG A 47 -14.10 -14.14 -30.56
N PHE A 48 -13.04 -13.43 -30.94
CA PHE A 48 -12.65 -13.28 -32.34
C PHE A 48 -12.31 -14.63 -33.00
N LEU A 49 -11.60 -15.50 -32.27
CA LEU A 49 -11.27 -16.86 -32.73
C LEU A 49 -12.53 -17.71 -32.89
N ALA A 50 -13.47 -17.65 -31.95
CA ALA A 50 -14.74 -18.36 -32.05
C ALA A 50 -15.57 -17.89 -33.25
N GLU A 51 -15.69 -16.58 -33.45
CA GLU A 51 -16.42 -15.99 -34.59
C GLU A 51 -15.77 -16.36 -35.93
N ASN A 52 -14.44 -16.45 -36.01
CA ASN A 52 -13.70 -16.66 -37.26
C ASN A 52 -13.13 -18.07 -37.42
N ALA A 53 -13.52 -19.04 -36.58
CA ALA A 53 -13.05 -20.41 -36.68
C ALA A 53 -13.30 -21.02 -38.08
N HIS A 54 -14.39 -20.59 -38.73
CA HIS A 54 -14.76 -21.02 -40.09
C HIS A 54 -14.06 -20.23 -41.22
N ARG A 55 -13.49 -19.05 -40.94
CA ARG A 55 -12.84 -18.16 -41.95
C ARG A 55 -11.33 -18.16 -41.78
N THR A 56 -10.70 -19.27 -42.13
CA THR A 56 -9.23 -19.35 -42.12
C THR A 56 -8.64 -18.63 -43.33
N PRO A 57 -7.63 -17.74 -43.15
CA PRO A 57 -7.03 -17.02 -44.26
C PRO A 57 -6.32 -17.99 -45.21
N LYS A 58 -6.62 -17.91 -46.51
CA LYS A 58 -5.99 -18.74 -47.57
C LYS A 58 -4.96 -18.00 -48.41
N THR A 59 -4.91 -16.66 -48.32
CA THR A 59 -4.00 -15.80 -49.06
C THR A 59 -3.18 -14.93 -48.12
N VAL A 60 -1.99 -14.48 -48.55
CA VAL A 60 -1.09 -13.63 -47.75
C VAL A 60 -1.77 -12.31 -47.37
N ARG A 61 -2.48 -11.68 -48.33
CA ARG A 61 -3.26 -10.46 -48.06
C ARG A 61 -4.37 -10.71 -47.02
N GLY A 62 -5.05 -11.85 -47.12
CA GLY A 62 -6.08 -12.25 -46.16
C GLY A 62 -5.52 -12.48 -44.76
N TRP A 63 -4.32 -13.07 -44.66
CA TRP A 63 -3.62 -13.27 -43.38
C TRP A 63 -3.28 -11.92 -42.70
N TYR A 64 -2.83 -10.93 -43.46
CA TYR A 64 -2.54 -9.60 -42.92
C TYR A 64 -3.81 -8.89 -42.42
N LEU A 65 -4.88 -8.87 -43.23
CA LEU A 65 -6.15 -8.26 -42.82
C LEU A 65 -6.75 -8.94 -41.57
N TYR A 66 -6.63 -10.26 -41.50
CA TYR A 66 -7.08 -11.05 -40.37
C TYR A 66 -6.36 -10.63 -39.08
N ASN A 67 -5.02 -10.60 -39.10
CA ASN A 67 -4.24 -10.23 -37.92
C ASN A 67 -4.40 -8.76 -37.54
N LYS A 68 -4.50 -7.85 -38.52
CA LYS A 68 -4.79 -6.44 -38.28
C LYS A 68 -6.12 -6.29 -37.52
N THR A 69 -7.18 -6.91 -38.03
CA THR A 69 -8.52 -6.87 -37.41
C THR A 69 -8.53 -7.51 -36.03
N LYS A 70 -7.85 -8.65 -35.87
CA LYS A 70 -7.68 -9.31 -34.57
C LYS A 70 -7.02 -8.38 -33.57
N ASN A 71 -5.90 -7.76 -33.94
CA ASN A 71 -5.15 -6.89 -33.04
C ASN A 71 -6.00 -5.69 -32.59
N TYR A 72 -6.69 -5.01 -33.51
CA TYR A 72 -7.58 -3.90 -33.13
C TYR A 72 -8.69 -4.31 -32.14
N ARG A 73 -9.34 -5.45 -32.38
CA ARG A 73 -10.40 -5.93 -31.47
C ARG A 73 -9.85 -6.34 -30.11
N VAL A 74 -8.68 -6.97 -30.08
CA VAL A 74 -7.99 -7.37 -28.85
C VAL A 74 -7.55 -6.15 -28.05
N THR A 75 -6.87 -5.18 -28.68
CA THR A 75 -6.44 -3.94 -28.04
C THR A 75 -7.63 -3.13 -27.52
N LEU A 76 -8.70 -2.96 -28.31
CA LEU A 76 -9.90 -2.26 -27.87
C LEU A 76 -10.58 -2.95 -26.69
N GLY A 77 -10.69 -4.28 -26.73
CA GLY A 77 -11.25 -5.07 -25.63
C GLY A 77 -10.41 -4.97 -24.35
N GLY A 78 -9.08 -5.02 -24.49
CA GLY A 78 -8.14 -4.81 -23.39
C GLY A 78 -8.25 -3.41 -22.78
N LEU A 79 -8.24 -2.34 -23.58
CA LEU A 79 -8.35 -0.97 -23.08
C LEU A 79 -9.68 -0.72 -22.38
N LYS A 80 -10.78 -1.27 -22.90
CA LYS A 80 -12.11 -1.10 -22.31
C LYS A 80 -12.20 -1.73 -20.91
N GLU A 81 -11.71 -2.97 -20.75
CA GLU A 81 -11.67 -3.61 -19.42
C GLU A 81 -10.63 -2.97 -18.50
N ALA A 82 -9.47 -2.59 -19.02
CA ALA A 82 -8.44 -1.88 -18.25
C ALA A 82 -8.99 -0.57 -17.67
N GLY A 83 -9.68 0.26 -18.46
CA GLY A 83 -10.28 1.50 -17.96
C GLY A 83 -11.35 1.25 -16.88
N ALA A 84 -12.18 0.23 -17.06
CA ALA A 84 -13.21 -0.12 -16.09
C ALA A 84 -12.61 -0.60 -14.76
N ASP A 85 -11.63 -1.51 -14.80
CA ASP A 85 -11.00 -2.07 -13.60
C ASP A 85 -10.08 -1.04 -12.90
N ALA A 86 -9.36 -0.23 -13.67
CA ALA A 86 -8.54 0.87 -13.15
C ALA A 86 -9.38 1.93 -12.43
N THR A 87 -10.52 2.33 -13.01
CA THR A 87 -11.41 3.32 -12.37
C THR A 87 -11.99 2.77 -11.07
N LYS A 88 -12.45 1.52 -11.09
CA LYS A 88 -12.94 0.84 -9.89
C LYS A 88 -11.89 0.82 -8.80
N LEU A 89 -10.71 0.27 -9.07
CA LEU A 89 -9.64 0.15 -8.09
C LEU A 89 -9.08 1.51 -7.63
N GLY A 90 -8.94 2.46 -8.55
CA GLY A 90 -8.51 3.82 -8.24
C GLY A 90 -9.48 4.54 -7.31
N LEU A 91 -10.78 4.52 -7.63
CA LEU A 91 -11.80 5.13 -6.77
C LEU A 91 -11.87 4.44 -5.41
N THR A 92 -11.73 3.11 -5.36
CA THR A 92 -11.64 2.42 -4.08
C THR A 92 -10.47 2.91 -3.26
N ALA A 93 -9.25 2.83 -3.79
CA ALA A 93 -8.06 3.24 -3.08
C ALA A 93 -8.08 4.72 -2.67
N ALA A 94 -8.65 5.61 -3.49
CA ALA A 94 -8.83 7.00 -3.15
C ALA A 94 -9.81 7.19 -1.97
N ALA A 95 -10.96 6.52 -1.99
CA ALA A 95 -11.93 6.56 -0.90
C ALA A 95 -11.36 5.96 0.40
N TRP A 96 -10.60 4.87 0.29
CA TRP A 96 -9.87 4.26 1.39
C TRP A 96 -8.94 5.28 2.08
N VAL A 97 -8.10 5.94 1.30
CA VAL A 97 -7.15 6.94 1.79
C VAL A 97 -7.86 8.15 2.39
N ALA A 98 -8.98 8.58 1.82
CA ALA A 98 -9.79 9.68 2.33
C ALA A 98 -10.41 9.36 3.70
N ILE A 99 -10.91 8.13 3.89
CA ILE A 99 -11.45 7.67 5.18
C ILE A 99 -10.35 7.62 6.23
N GLU A 100 -9.19 7.06 5.89
CA GLU A 100 -8.06 6.95 6.81
C GLU A 100 -7.57 8.32 7.31
N GLU A 101 -7.51 9.29 6.41
CA GLU A 101 -7.19 10.68 6.76
C GLU A 101 -8.26 11.32 7.64
N GLY A 102 -9.54 11.09 7.31
CA GLY A 102 -10.66 11.55 8.12
C GLY A 102 -10.58 11.04 9.56
N CYS A 103 -10.28 9.75 9.75
CA CYS A 103 -10.11 9.16 11.08
C CYS A 103 -8.89 9.72 11.83
N THR A 104 -7.77 9.94 11.13
CA THR A 104 -6.55 10.48 11.73
C THR A 104 -6.77 11.92 12.22
N ARG A 105 -7.49 12.75 11.45
CA ARG A 105 -7.82 14.13 11.85
C ARG A 105 -8.78 14.20 13.05
N LEU A 106 -9.54 13.14 13.30
CA LEU A 106 -10.47 13.03 14.43
C LEU A 106 -9.82 12.40 15.68
N GLY A 107 -8.53 12.02 15.63
CA GLY A 107 -7.80 11.46 16.78
C GLY A 107 -8.16 10.01 17.13
N LEU A 108 -8.74 9.25 16.19
CA LEU A 108 -9.21 7.87 16.39
C LEU A 108 -8.15 6.83 15.98
N ASP A 109 -6.92 6.95 16.48
CA ASP A 109 -5.79 6.09 16.07
C ASP A 109 -6.00 4.60 16.41
N ASP A 110 -6.68 4.28 17.51
CA ASP A 110 -6.98 2.89 17.91
C ASP A 110 -7.97 2.17 16.99
N VAL A 111 -8.83 2.93 16.29
CA VAL A 111 -9.87 2.37 15.41
C VAL A 111 -9.37 2.26 13.97
N ARG A 112 -8.20 2.84 13.64
CA ARG A 112 -7.66 2.92 12.28
C ARG A 112 -7.47 1.55 11.62
N GLU A 113 -7.01 0.56 12.38
CA GLU A 113 -6.75 -0.80 11.88
C GLU A 113 -8.04 -1.63 11.70
N VAL A 114 -9.05 -1.40 12.56
CA VAL A 114 -10.38 -2.01 12.44
C VAL A 114 -11.18 -1.35 11.31
N ALA A 115 -11.09 -0.02 11.19
CA ALA A 115 -11.54 0.74 10.04
C ALA A 115 -10.79 0.30 8.77
N ALA A 116 -9.58 -0.25 8.90
CA ALA A 116 -8.84 -0.87 7.81
C ALA A 116 -9.29 -2.24 7.34
N GLY A 117 -9.64 -3.12 8.26
CA GLY A 117 -10.34 -4.36 7.90
C GLY A 117 -11.75 -4.08 7.37
N LEU A 118 -12.50 -3.17 7.99
CA LEU A 118 -13.89 -2.84 7.60
C LEU A 118 -13.95 -2.07 6.29
N GLY A 119 -13.06 -1.10 6.07
CA GLY A 119 -13.05 -0.32 4.85
C GLY A 119 -12.53 -1.11 3.66
N THR A 120 -11.54 -2.02 3.80
CA THR A 120 -11.21 -2.93 2.69
C THR A 120 -12.39 -3.86 2.35
N GLY A 121 -13.10 -4.41 3.34
CA GLY A 121 -14.26 -5.27 3.10
C GLY A 121 -15.47 -4.55 2.47
N THR A 122 -15.86 -3.38 3.01
CA THR A 122 -17.00 -2.58 2.51
C THR A 122 -16.77 -2.05 1.10
N LEU A 123 -15.54 -1.61 0.82
CA LEU A 123 -15.14 -1.04 -0.45
C LEU A 123 -15.04 -2.11 -1.55
N PHE A 124 -14.49 -3.30 -1.22
CA PHE A 124 -14.45 -4.44 -2.14
C PHE A 124 -15.86 -4.98 -2.43
N GLY A 125 -16.73 -5.02 -1.42
CA GLY A 125 -18.14 -5.40 -1.56
C GLY A 125 -18.96 -4.45 -2.44
N ALA A 126 -18.80 -3.14 -2.22
CA ALA A 126 -19.52 -2.12 -2.98
C ALA A 126 -19.11 -2.08 -4.46
N VAL A 127 -17.82 -2.20 -4.76
CA VAL A 127 -17.31 -2.02 -6.13
C VAL A 127 -17.52 -3.23 -7.03
N TYR A 128 -17.54 -4.43 -6.48
CA TYR A 128 -17.75 -5.64 -7.26
C TYR A 128 -19.20 -6.13 -7.28
N ARG A 129 -20.14 -5.45 -6.57
CA ARG A 129 -21.55 -5.89 -6.43
C ARG A 129 -21.64 -7.41 -6.17
N LEU A 130 -20.79 -7.92 -5.29
CA LEU A 130 -20.73 -9.35 -5.03
C LEU A 130 -22.06 -9.82 -4.40
N PRO A 131 -22.53 -11.03 -4.75
CA PRO A 131 -23.65 -11.64 -4.03
C PRO A 131 -23.32 -11.69 -2.53
N TRP A 132 -24.32 -11.45 -1.69
CA TRP A 132 -24.20 -11.24 -0.24
C TRP A 132 -23.35 -12.31 0.50
N THR A 133 -23.29 -13.52 -0.05
CA THR A 133 -22.47 -14.64 0.44
C THR A 133 -20.97 -14.44 0.24
N ALA A 134 -20.55 -13.87 -0.89
CA ALA A 134 -19.14 -13.61 -1.18
C ALA A 134 -18.63 -12.35 -0.45
N PHE A 135 -19.52 -11.38 -0.19
CA PHE A 135 -19.26 -10.27 0.72
C PHE A 135 -18.97 -10.76 2.14
N ARG A 136 -19.80 -11.65 2.71
CA ARG A 136 -19.57 -12.22 4.05
C ARG A 136 -18.23 -12.96 4.16
N ARG A 137 -17.84 -13.74 3.15
CA ARG A 137 -16.56 -14.48 3.15
C ARG A 137 -15.34 -13.57 3.13
N THR A 138 -15.37 -12.52 2.29
CA THR A 138 -14.27 -11.56 2.19
C THR A 138 -14.15 -10.69 3.43
N THR A 139 -15.27 -10.28 4.03
CA THR A 139 -15.28 -9.56 5.32
C THR A 139 -14.70 -10.41 6.45
N VAL A 140 -15.08 -11.69 6.57
CA VAL A 140 -14.52 -12.60 7.58
C VAL A 140 -13.02 -12.79 7.40
N LEU A 141 -12.57 -12.99 6.16
CA LEU A 141 -11.14 -13.10 5.84
C LEU A 141 -10.39 -11.82 6.18
N GLY A 142 -10.96 -10.65 5.89
CA GLY A 142 -10.39 -9.35 6.23
C GLY A 142 -10.23 -9.16 7.74
N VAL A 143 -11.25 -9.52 8.52
CA VAL A 143 -11.19 -9.46 10.00
C VAL A 143 -10.14 -10.43 10.54
N LEU A 144 -10.05 -11.66 10.01
CA LEU A 144 -9.05 -12.64 10.43
C LEU A 144 -7.62 -12.15 10.14
N ILE A 145 -7.35 -11.70 8.92
CA ILE A 145 -6.03 -11.19 8.53
C ILE A 145 -5.67 -9.95 9.35
N GLY A 146 -6.62 -9.02 9.53
CA GLY A 146 -6.43 -7.83 10.36
C GLY A 146 -6.12 -8.18 11.81
N GLY A 147 -6.84 -9.13 12.39
CA GLY A 147 -6.61 -9.62 13.75
C GLY A 147 -5.22 -10.25 13.92
N VAL A 148 -4.79 -11.06 12.95
CA VAL A 148 -3.45 -11.67 12.97
C VAL A 148 -2.34 -10.60 12.87
N LEU A 149 -2.49 -9.61 12.00
CA LEU A 149 -1.52 -8.51 11.88
C LEU A 149 -1.44 -7.66 13.15
N ARG A 150 -2.57 -7.35 13.80
CA ARG A 150 -2.61 -6.67 15.11
C ARG A 150 -1.87 -7.47 16.18
N ALA A 151 -2.11 -8.78 16.24
CA ALA A 151 -1.45 -9.66 17.21
C ALA A 151 0.06 -9.73 17.01
N LEU A 152 0.53 -9.81 15.75
CA LEU A 152 1.96 -9.80 15.44
C LEU A 152 2.63 -8.47 15.82
N ARG A 153 1.94 -7.34 15.60
CA ARG A 153 2.46 -6.02 15.96
C ARG A 153 2.57 -5.85 17.47
N TRP A 154 1.53 -6.24 18.20
CA TRP A 154 1.55 -6.25 19.66
C TRP A 154 2.65 -7.16 20.22
N SER A 155 2.86 -8.33 19.62
CA SER A 155 3.96 -9.24 20.00
C SER A 155 5.34 -8.61 19.75
N LYS A 156 5.52 -7.87 18.65
CA LYS A 156 6.78 -7.18 18.36
C LYS A 156 7.06 -6.07 19.37
N GLU A 157 6.06 -5.24 19.66
CA GLU A 157 6.15 -4.15 20.64
C GLU A 157 6.49 -4.69 22.03
N TYR A 158 5.85 -5.79 22.44
CA TYR A 158 6.14 -6.46 23.70
C TYR A 158 7.58 -6.99 23.80
N LEU A 159 8.13 -7.51 22.69
CA LEU A 159 9.54 -7.96 22.65
C LEU A 159 10.51 -6.79 22.68
N GLU A 160 10.22 -5.69 21.99
CA GLU A 160 11.07 -4.49 21.99
C GLU A 160 11.17 -3.87 23.39
N GLU A 161 10.07 -3.84 24.14
CA GLU A 161 10.03 -3.35 25.52
C GLU A 161 10.88 -4.22 26.46
N GLN A 162 10.86 -5.55 26.26
CA GLN A 162 11.75 -6.47 27.00
C GLN A 162 13.23 -6.31 26.64
N VAL A 163 13.54 -6.08 25.36
CA VAL A 163 14.92 -5.84 24.94
C VAL A 163 15.45 -4.53 25.52
N GLN A 164 14.64 -3.47 25.52
CA GLN A 164 15.03 -2.19 26.09
C GLN A 164 15.24 -2.26 27.61
N THR A 165 14.34 -2.90 28.35
CA THR A 165 14.52 -3.10 29.80
C THR A 165 15.74 -3.95 30.13
N ARG A 166 15.99 -5.02 29.37
CA ARG A 166 17.22 -5.83 29.51
C ARG A 166 18.49 -5.05 29.15
N ALA A 167 18.44 -4.21 28.12
CA ALA A 167 19.56 -3.36 27.73
C ALA A 167 19.86 -2.27 28.76
N LEU A 168 18.82 -1.69 29.39
CA LEU A 168 18.97 -0.74 30.49
C LEU A 168 19.55 -1.42 31.75
N ALA A 169 19.07 -2.61 32.10
CA ALA A 169 19.62 -3.39 33.21
C ALA A 169 21.09 -3.80 32.98
N ALA A 170 21.45 -4.23 31.76
CA ALA A 170 22.83 -4.56 31.40
C ALA A 170 23.76 -3.33 31.48
N LYS A 171 23.28 -2.16 31.06
CA LYS A 171 24.03 -0.90 31.19
C LYS A 171 24.25 -0.52 32.66
N ALA A 172 23.22 -0.65 33.52
CA ALA A 172 23.33 -0.37 34.95
C ALA A 172 24.37 -1.26 35.64
N VAL A 173 24.35 -2.58 35.37
CA VAL A 173 25.33 -3.53 35.92
C VAL A 173 26.76 -3.23 35.44
N THR A 174 26.91 -2.79 34.18
CA THR A 174 28.22 -2.41 33.64
C THR A 174 28.77 -1.16 34.33
N THR A 175 27.92 -0.17 34.60
CA THR A 175 28.30 1.05 35.33
C THR A 175 28.70 0.74 36.77
N GLU A 176 27.93 -0.08 37.49
CA GLU A 176 28.26 -0.50 38.87
C GLU A 176 29.56 -1.32 38.92
N GLY A 177 29.79 -2.19 37.93
CA GLY A 177 31.05 -2.94 37.80
C GLY A 177 32.26 -2.04 37.53
N GLN A 178 32.10 -0.98 36.73
CA GLN A 178 33.14 0.01 36.49
C GLN A 178 33.44 0.87 37.74
N GLU A 179 32.42 1.23 38.51
CA GLU A 179 32.58 1.94 39.78
C GLU A 179 33.24 1.08 40.86
N GLY A 180 32.88 -0.21 40.96
CA GLY A 180 33.49 -1.17 41.88
C GLY A 180 34.96 -1.46 41.56
N VAL A 181 35.30 -1.65 40.29
CA VAL A 181 36.70 -1.84 39.86
C VAL A 181 37.52 -0.55 40.07
N ALA A 182 36.93 0.62 39.82
CA ALA A 182 37.58 1.89 40.11
C ALA A 182 37.79 2.14 41.61
N GLY A 183 36.88 1.67 42.47
CA GLY A 183 37.01 1.69 43.93
C GLY A 183 38.12 0.75 44.43
N ASP A 184 38.09 -0.51 44.02
CA ASP A 184 39.11 -1.51 44.40
C ASP A 184 40.53 -1.10 43.94
N THR A 185 40.65 -0.51 42.74
CA THR A 185 41.94 0.01 42.26
C THR A 185 42.44 1.19 43.10
N ARG A 186 41.54 2.03 43.64
CA ARG A 186 41.91 3.15 44.52
C ARG A 186 42.34 2.64 45.89
N ASP A 187 41.61 1.70 46.47
CA ASP A 187 41.91 1.11 47.78
C ASP A 187 43.25 0.36 47.77
N VAL A 188 43.56 -0.35 46.68
CA VAL A 188 44.84 -1.05 46.50
C VAL A 188 46.01 -0.07 46.32
N VAL A 189 45.79 1.08 45.67
CA VAL A 189 46.82 2.12 45.49
C VAL A 189 47.10 2.84 46.81
N ASP A 190 46.07 3.14 47.59
CA ASP A 190 46.22 3.77 48.92
C ASP A 190 46.89 2.83 49.93
N ALA A 191 46.58 1.53 49.90
CA ALA A 191 47.24 0.53 50.75
C ALA A 191 48.74 0.32 50.45
N LYS A 192 49.22 0.76 49.29
CA LYS A 192 50.63 0.61 48.87
C LYS A 192 51.49 1.84 49.19
N ASN A 193 50.84 2.97 49.52
CA ASN A 193 51.47 4.27 49.76
C ASN A 193 51.46 4.70 51.24
N GLY A 194 50.99 3.85 52.16
CA GLY A 194 51.14 3.99 53.61
C GLY A 194 52.17 3.02 54.17
#